data_AF-A0AAD5AHH5-F1
#
_entry.id   AF-A0AAD5AHH5-F1
#
_cell.length_a   1.000
_cell.length_b   1.000
_cell.length_c   1.000
_cell.angle_alpha   90.00
_cell.angle_beta   90.00
_cell.angle_gamma   90.00
#
_symmetry.space_group_name_H-M   'P 1'
#
loop_
_entity.id
_entity.type
_entity.pdbx_description
1 polymer ?
#
loop_
_entity_poly.entity_id
_entity_poly.type
_entity_poly.pdbx_seq_one_letter_code
_entity_poly.pdbx_strand_id
1 'polypeptide(L)'
;VIFRYALAIFKYKEDEILKIHDSVEIYQYLRLFTKTVTDGRKLMSIAFLDLNPFRMKHVKNRRAVHMQRLQAELSELEKLQNEYSSENNQRKDNVLDLIPSEDDDDA
;
A
#
# COMPACT_ATOMS: atom_id res chain seq x y z
N VAL A 1 -14.29 -11.35 4.53
CA VAL A 1 -15.60 -11.04 3.93
C VAL A 1 -15.55 -9.79 3.04
N ILE A 2 -14.92 -8.69 3.48
CA ILE A 2 -14.80 -7.42 2.73
C ILE A 2 -14.37 -7.60 1.26
N PHE A 3 -13.30 -8.34 1.00
CA PHE A 3 -12.82 -8.59 -0.38
C PHE A 3 -13.87 -9.25 -1.30
N ARG A 4 -14.73 -10.12 -0.76
CA ARG A 4 -15.80 -10.74 -1.56
C ARG A 4 -16.85 -9.71 -1.95
N TYR A 5 -17.24 -8.84 -1.02
CA TYR A 5 -18.16 -7.75 -1.32
C TYR A 5 -17.54 -6.72 -2.27
N ALA A 6 -16.26 -6.38 -2.13
CA ALA A 6 -15.59 -5.49 -3.07
C ALA A 6 -15.69 -6.02 -4.51
N LEU A 7 -15.44 -7.32 -4.70
CA LEU A 7 -15.56 -7.96 -6.01
C LEU A 7 -17.01 -8.10 -6.47
N ALA A 8 -17.94 -8.36 -5.55
CA ALA A 8 -19.37 -8.41 -5.87
C ALA A 8 -19.88 -7.04 -6.34
N ILE A 9 -19.39 -5.96 -5.74
CA ILE A 9 -19.71 -4.59 -6.14
C ILE A 9 -19.20 -4.32 -7.57
N PHE A 10 -17.99 -4.75 -7.91
CA PHE A 10 -17.48 -4.66 -9.29
C PHE A 10 -18.31 -5.52 -10.25
N LYS A 11 -18.63 -6.76 -9.87
CA LYS A 11 -19.46 -7.66 -10.69
C LYS A 11 -20.88 -7.15 -10.89
N TYR A 12 -21.43 -6.44 -9.90
CA TYR A 12 -22.77 -5.83 -9.96
C TYR A 12 -22.86 -4.72 -11.02
N LYS A 13 -21.74 -4.04 -11.34
CA LYS A 13 -21.63 -2.97 -12.33
C LYS A 13 -20.64 -3.28 -13.45
N GLU A 14 -20.40 -4.55 -13.72
CA GLU A 14 -19.35 -5.00 -14.65
C GLU A 14 -19.47 -4.33 -16.02
N ASP A 15 -20.67 -4.36 -16.63
CA ASP A 15 -20.90 -3.78 -17.95
C ASP A 15 -20.64 -2.27 -18.00
N GLU A 16 -20.94 -1.55 -16.92
CA GLU A 16 -20.74 -0.10 -16.84
C GLU A 16 -19.26 0.23 -16.63
N ILE A 17 -18.55 -0.57 -15.83
CA ILE A 17 -17.12 -0.40 -15.60
C ILE A 17 -16.33 -0.72 -16.88
N LEU A 18 -16.71 -1.76 -17.62
CA LEU A 18 -16.02 -2.17 -18.85
C LEU A 18 -16.13 -1.15 -20.00
N LYS A 19 -17.13 -0.26 -19.96
CA LYS A 19 -17.28 0.85 -20.92
C LYS A 19 -16.34 2.02 -20.63
N ILE A 20 -15.75 2.07 -19.44
CA ILE A 20 -14.85 3.17 -19.04
C ILE A 20 -13.46 2.87 -19.58
N HIS A 21 -12.95 3.78 -20.41
CA HIS A 21 -11.62 3.66 -21.02
C HIS A 21 -10.60 4.63 -20.42
N ASP A 22 -11.06 5.64 -19.66
CA ASP A 22 -10.20 6.63 -19.03
C ASP A 22 -10.02 6.40 -17.51
N SER A 23 -8.79 6.65 -17.05
CA SER A 23 -8.36 6.48 -15.66
C SER A 23 -8.95 7.52 -14.70
N VAL A 24 -9.27 8.72 -15.18
CA VAL A 24 -9.95 9.74 -14.36
C VAL A 24 -11.43 9.42 -14.25
N GLU A 25 -12.03 9.02 -15.36
CA GLU A 25 -13.43 8.60 -15.43
C GLU A 25 -13.72 7.42 -14.50
N ILE A 26 -12.84 6.40 -14.44
CA ILE A 26 -13.06 5.26 -13.53
C ILE A 26 -13.03 5.69 -12.07
N TYR A 27 -12.14 6.62 -11.69
CA TYR A 27 -12.10 7.12 -10.31
C TYR A 27 -13.39 7.85 -9.92
N GLN A 28 -13.90 8.71 -10.80
CA GLN A 28 -15.16 9.42 -10.59
C GLN A 28 -16.33 8.45 -10.48
N TYR A 29 -16.41 7.50 -11.41
CA TYR A 29 -17.42 6.45 -11.39
C TYR A 29 -17.40 5.68 -10.07
N LEU A 30 -16.21 5.23 -9.65
CA LEU A 30 -16.03 4.45 -8.42
C LEU A 30 -16.49 5.20 -7.15
N ARG A 31 -16.36 6.52 -7.15
CA ARG A 31 -16.82 7.37 -6.03
C ARG A 31 -18.36 7.48 -5.95
N LEU A 32 -19.04 7.42 -7.09
CA LEU A 32 -20.48 7.68 -7.20
C LEU A 32 -21.31 6.40 -7.18
N PHE A 33 -20.87 5.35 -7.88
CA PHE A 33 -21.70 4.17 -8.14
C PHE A 33 -22.06 3.37 -6.88
N THR A 34 -21.26 3.46 -5.81
CA THR A 34 -21.51 2.78 -4.53
C THR A 34 -22.85 3.19 -3.92
N LYS A 35 -23.32 4.42 -4.22
CA LYS A 35 -24.64 4.93 -3.81
C LYS A 35 -25.80 4.32 -4.59
N THR A 36 -25.52 3.68 -5.72
CA THR A 36 -26.53 3.07 -6.60
C THR A 36 -26.78 1.60 -6.31
N VAL A 37 -26.01 1.01 -5.38
CA VAL A 37 -26.15 -0.39 -4.97
C VAL A 37 -27.22 -0.47 -3.88
N THR A 38 -28.48 -0.67 -4.28
CA THR A 38 -29.64 -0.69 -3.38
C THR A 38 -30.11 -2.11 -3.05
N ASP A 39 -29.87 -3.08 -3.92
CA ASP A 39 -30.27 -4.47 -3.70
C ASP A 39 -29.20 -5.27 -2.96
N GLY A 40 -29.29 -5.27 -1.64
CA GLY A 40 -28.39 -6.03 -0.77
C GLY A 40 -28.52 -7.56 -0.92
N ARG A 41 -29.70 -8.08 -1.28
CA ARG A 41 -29.89 -9.54 -1.45
C ARG A 41 -29.19 -10.02 -2.71
N LYS A 42 -29.34 -9.29 -3.82
CA LYS A 42 -28.60 -9.55 -5.06
C LYS A 42 -27.10 -9.43 -4.84
N LEU A 43 -26.64 -8.40 -4.13
CA LEU A 43 -25.22 -8.25 -3.80
C LEU A 43 -24.67 -9.42 -2.98
N MET A 44 -25.43 -9.90 -1.98
CA MET A 44 -25.06 -11.08 -1.18
C MET A 44 -24.98 -12.34 -2.04
N SER A 45 -25.96 -12.55 -2.92
CA SER A 45 -25.95 -13.68 -3.87
C SER A 45 -24.67 -13.67 -4.71
N ILE A 46 -24.32 -12.51 -5.28
CA ILE A 46 -23.11 -12.37 -6.09
C ILE A 46 -21.85 -12.64 -5.25
N ALA A 47 -21.79 -12.12 -4.03
CA ALA A 47 -20.60 -12.22 -3.16
C ALA A 47 -20.32 -13.64 -2.63
N PHE A 48 -21.35 -14.49 -2.52
CA PHE A 48 -21.24 -15.80 -1.86
C PHE A 48 -21.59 -16.99 -2.77
N LEU A 49 -22.40 -16.79 -3.81
CA LEU A 49 -22.85 -17.85 -4.71
C LEU A 49 -22.20 -17.73 -6.09
N ASP A 50 -22.24 -16.54 -6.70
CA ASP A 50 -21.77 -16.37 -8.10
C ASP A 50 -20.25 -16.20 -8.18
N LEU A 51 -19.68 -15.35 -7.33
CA LEU A 51 -18.23 -15.25 -7.19
C LEU A 51 -17.77 -16.44 -6.36
N ASN A 52 -17.31 -17.48 -7.06
CA ASN A 52 -16.67 -18.66 -6.48
C ASN A 52 -15.81 -18.22 -5.28
N PRO A 53 -16.13 -18.65 -4.04
CA PRO A 53 -15.43 -18.19 -2.85
C PRO A 53 -13.95 -18.52 -3.03
N PHE A 54 -13.13 -17.50 -3.29
CA PHE A 54 -11.71 -17.65 -3.57
C PHE A 54 -11.14 -18.70 -2.64
N ARG A 55 -10.70 -19.84 -3.21
CA ARG A 55 -10.15 -20.94 -2.41
C ARG A 55 -9.11 -20.33 -1.49
N MET A 56 -9.29 -20.45 -0.18
CA MET A 56 -8.47 -19.73 0.81
C MET A 56 -6.98 -19.97 0.60
N LYS A 57 -6.62 -21.14 0.04
CA LYS A 57 -5.26 -21.46 -0.43
C LYS A 57 -4.71 -20.43 -1.42
N HIS A 58 -5.44 -20.04 -2.46
CA HIS A 58 -4.99 -19.06 -3.45
C HIS A 58 -4.83 -17.67 -2.84
N VAL A 59 -5.77 -17.27 -1.97
CA VAL A 59 -5.69 -15.99 -1.25
C VAL A 59 -4.45 -15.95 -0.36
N LYS A 60 -4.20 -17.02 0.41
CA LYS A 60 -3.00 -17.14 1.26
C LYS A 60 -1.72 -17.11 0.44
N ASN A 61 -1.66 -17.85 -0.67
CA ASN A 61 -0.48 -17.85 -1.55
C ASN A 61 -0.18 -16.47 -2.12
N ARG A 62 -1.20 -15.78 -2.66
CA ARG A 62 -1.04 -14.41 -3.20
C ARG A 62 -0.59 -13.44 -2.10
N ARG A 63 -1.18 -13.54 -0.91
CA ARG A 63 -0.76 -12.72 0.24
C ARG A 63 0.69 -12.97 0.64
N ALA A 64 1.13 -14.23 0.67
CA ALA A 64 2.51 -14.56 1.02
C ALA A 64 3.50 -13.95 0.01
N VAL A 65 3.21 -14.05 -1.29
CA VAL A 65 4.05 -13.45 -2.34
C VAL A 65 4.13 -11.93 -2.20
N HIS A 66 2.99 -11.24 -2.03
CA HIS A 66 2.97 -9.79 -1.85
C HIS A 66 3.66 -9.35 -0.55
N MET A 67 3.51 -10.13 0.54
CA MET A 67 4.15 -9.85 1.82
C MET A 67 5.67 -9.96 1.72
N GLN A 68 6.18 -11.02 1.08
CA GLN A 68 7.61 -11.21 0.87
C GLN A 68 8.23 -10.05 0.10
N ARG A 69 7.56 -9.59 -0.97
CA ARG A 69 7.99 -8.43 -1.74
C ARG A 69 8.03 -7.15 -0.89
N LEU A 70 6.96 -6.89 -0.13
CA LEU A 70 6.89 -5.71 0.73
C LEU A 70 7.98 -5.71 1.81
N GLN A 71 8.27 -6.86 2.39
CA GLN A 71 9.34 -7.01 3.38
C GLN A 71 10.73 -6.75 2.77
N ALA A 72 10.96 -7.16 1.53
CA ALA A 72 12.19 -6.86 0.83
C ALA A 72 12.32 -5.34 0.57
N GLU A 73 11.27 -4.71 0.02
CA GLU A 73 11.25 -3.26 -0.23
C GLU A 73 11.45 -2.44 1.06
N LEU A 74 10.83 -2.86 2.18
CA LEU A 74 11.04 -2.22 3.49
C LEU A 74 12.48 -2.36 4.00
N SER A 75 13.07 -3.56 3.87
CA SER A 75 14.45 -3.79 4.31
C SER A 75 15.46 -2.96 3.50
N GLU A 76 15.23 -2.77 2.21
CA GLU A 76 16.06 -1.88 1.37
C GLU A 76 15.95 -0.42 1.84
N LEU A 77 14.74 0.05 2.13
CA LEU A 77 14.52 1.42 2.64
C LEU A 77 15.16 1.64 4.02
N GLU A 78 15.09 0.66 4.92
CA GLU A 78 15.74 0.72 6.23
C GLU A 78 17.27 0.80 6.12
N LYS A 79 17.87 0.05 5.18
CA LYS A 79 19.32 0.12 4.92
C LYS A 79 19.72 1.51 4.44
N LEU A 80 18.99 2.07 3.47
CA LEU A 80 19.23 3.42 2.98
C LEU A 80 19.10 4.45 4.12
N GLN A 81 18.05 4.36 4.93
CA GLN A 81 17.85 5.27 6.06
C GLN A 81 19.01 5.21 7.07
N ASN A 82 19.52 4.01 7.37
CA ASN A 82 20.65 3.83 8.27
C ASN A 82 21.95 4.39 7.68
N GLU A 83 22.19 4.18 6.39
CA GLU A 83 23.34 4.74 5.67
C GLU A 83 23.31 6.27 5.73
N TYR A 84 22.19 6.90 5.33
CA TYR A 84 22.00 8.35 5.43
C TYR A 84 22.21 8.89 6.85
N SER A 85 21.71 8.17 7.87
CA SER A 85 21.87 8.59 9.27
C SER A 85 23.32 8.48 9.74
N SER A 86 24.02 7.41 9.32
CA SER A 86 25.43 7.19 9.64
C SER A 86 26.36 8.19 8.96
N GLU A 87 26.11 8.53 7.69
CA GLU A 87 26.83 9.58 6.97
C GLU A 87 26.63 10.95 7.62
N ASN A 88 25.39 11.25 8.06
CA ASN A 88 25.10 12.51 8.72
C ASN A 88 25.76 12.61 10.10
N ASN A 89 25.81 11.51 10.85
CA ASN A 89 26.53 11.46 12.13
C ASN A 89 28.05 11.59 11.91
N GLN A 90 28.64 10.87 10.94
CA GLN A 90 30.06 11.03 10.60
C GLN A 90 30.39 12.46 10.16
N ARG A 91 29.52 13.13 9.38
CA ARG A 91 29.72 14.54 9.01
C ARG A 91 29.68 15.46 10.22
N LYS A 92 28.79 15.22 11.19
CA LYS A 92 28.73 16.00 12.43
C LYS A 92 29.93 15.76 13.34
N ASP A 93 30.38 14.51 13.46
CA ASP A 93 31.55 14.15 14.27
C ASP A 93 32.84 14.73 13.68
N ASN A 94 33.00 14.68 12.35
CA ASN A 94 34.14 15.33 11.67
C ASN A 94 34.12 16.87 11.83
N VAL A 95 32.95 17.50 11.92
CA VAL A 95 32.86 18.95 12.17
C VAL A 95 33.21 19.30 13.62
N LEU A 96 32.92 18.41 14.57
CA LEU A 96 33.25 18.59 15.99
C LEU A 96 34.75 18.37 16.28
N ASP A 97 35.38 17.39 15.62
CA ASP A 97 36.82 17.12 15.71
C ASP A 97 37.70 18.19 15.02
N LEU A 98 37.12 19.04 14.17
CA LEU A 98 37.80 20.16 13.51
C LEU A 98 37.76 21.47 14.31
N ILE A 99 37.16 21.50 15.49
CA ILE A 99 37.18 22.65 16.40
C ILE A 99 38.40 22.48 17.32
N PRO A 100 39.49 23.25 17.15
CA PRO A 100 40.60 23.20 18.09
C PRO A 100 40.11 23.66 19.46
N SER A 101 40.38 22.88 20.51
CA SER A 101 40.25 23.34 21.88
C SER A 101 41.28 24.46 22.09
N GLU A 102 40.83 25.71 22.05
CA GLU A 102 41.60 26.83 22.61
C GLU A 102 41.62 26.62 24.14
N ASP A 103 42.57 25.80 24.61
CA ASP A 103 43.01 25.83 26.01
C ASP A 103 43.76 27.15 26.18
N ASP A 104 43.10 28.12 26.82
CA ASP A 104 43.70 29.33 27.36
C ASP A 104 44.69 28.93 28.48
N ASP A 105 45.93 28.66 28.10
CA ASP A 105 47.09 28.91 28.95
C ASP A 105 47.21 30.43 29.13
N ASP A 106 46.96 30.96 30.34
CA ASP A 106 47.72 32.13 30.79
C ASP A 106 47.81 32.24 32.32
N ALA A 107 49.02 32.69 32.70
CA ALA A 107 49.65 32.76 34.01
C ALA A 107 49.23 33.97 34.88
#